data_AF-A0A6L7GF67-F1
#
_entry.id   AF-A0A6L7GF67-F1
#
_cell.length_a   1.000
_cell.length_b   1.000
_cell.length_c   1.000
_cell.angle_alpha   90.00
_cell.angle_beta   90.00
_cell.angle_gamma   90.00
#
_symmetry.space_group_name_H-M   'P 1'
#
loop_
_entity.id
_entity.type
_entity.pdbx_description
1 polymer ?
#
loop_
_entity_poly.entity_id
_entity_poly.type
_entity_poly.pdbx_seq_one_letter_code
_entity_poly.pdbx_strand_id
1 'polypeptide(L)'
;MNERNVVFFRDYSRRSRHSVQADDLDFYLAYHATMVVAGKLLERLPAYENPTDPLDDYRTYSSWLGDQMLVRSDGYWLFDRRDPWPVYEDIDWAAEKDEDWLASIKNYDVQHLVFPSPEKVAIWGYWTERYDRREQTVMVRSALVSPSNADALVRAVGDQGHYDFVLPSFEDFGEIDEGQFVLKGWVTEEGRHDGLDANDPWAAEMSKRVDVPQEEFRDKLRAKSKDLGRKWGSGKGELFWSEVWSEAEEQSTWRQSGDRLLANRIALQDLIASTGRSIVLEVFVERRINRREYESAIESGGNTNPFKREFFIVENGDD
;
A
#
# COMPACT_ATOMS: atom_id res chain seq x y z
N MET A 1 -0.76 -53.58 -0.08
CA MET A 1 -1.04 -52.70 -1.25
C MET A 1 -0.47 -51.35 -0.85
N ASN A 2 0.70 -50.99 -1.38
CA ASN A 2 1.49 -49.86 -0.87
C ASN A 2 0.83 -48.53 -1.25
N GLU A 3 0.40 -47.77 -0.26
CA GLU A 3 0.04 -46.36 -0.38
C GLU A 3 1.30 -45.57 -0.76
N ARG A 4 1.37 -45.10 -2.01
CA ARG A 4 2.34 -44.09 -2.42
C ARG A 4 1.74 -42.74 -2.07
N ASN A 5 2.17 -42.16 -0.96
CA ASN A 5 2.00 -40.73 -0.71
C ASN A 5 2.75 -39.98 -1.81
N VAL A 6 2.00 -39.41 -2.76
CA VAL A 6 2.55 -38.44 -3.72
C VAL A 6 2.64 -37.12 -2.95
N VAL A 7 3.77 -36.93 -2.28
CA VAL A 7 4.14 -35.64 -1.73
C VAL A 7 4.59 -34.78 -2.91
N PHE A 8 3.80 -33.79 -3.29
CA PHE A 8 4.27 -32.73 -4.18
C PHE A 8 5.28 -31.90 -3.40
N PHE A 9 6.56 -32.17 -3.63
CA PHE A 9 7.62 -31.28 -3.16
C PHE A 9 7.48 -29.95 -3.93
N ARG A 10 7.01 -28.90 -3.24
CA ARG A 10 7.41 -27.54 -3.60
C ARG A 10 8.91 -27.47 -3.37
N ASP A 11 9.68 -27.61 -4.43
CA ASP A 11 11.13 -27.45 -4.38
C ASP A 11 11.44 -25.98 -4.04
N TYR A 12 11.51 -25.67 -2.74
CA TYR A 12 12.17 -24.48 -2.20
C TYR A 12 13.69 -24.59 -2.40
N SER A 13 14.10 -24.93 -3.61
CA SER A 13 15.41 -24.56 -4.09
C SER A 13 15.56 -23.05 -3.86
N ARG A 14 16.57 -22.70 -3.06
CA ARG A 14 17.05 -21.33 -2.85
C ARG A 14 17.53 -20.82 -4.21
N ARG A 15 16.61 -20.36 -5.05
CA ARG A 15 16.88 -19.88 -6.40
C ARG A 15 17.15 -18.38 -6.31
N SER A 16 18.33 -18.02 -6.79
CA SER A 16 18.85 -16.65 -6.89
C SER A 16 17.82 -15.70 -7.49
N ARG A 17 17.79 -14.45 -7.02
CA ARG A 17 16.98 -13.33 -7.54
C ARG A 17 17.16 -13.05 -9.05
N HIS A 18 18.08 -13.74 -9.74
CA HIS A 18 18.55 -13.40 -11.08
C HIS A 18 18.04 -14.29 -12.23
N SER A 19 17.06 -15.16 -12.04
CA SER A 19 16.47 -15.93 -13.14
C SER A 19 15.05 -15.50 -13.41
N VAL A 20 14.77 -15.10 -14.66
CA VAL A 20 13.41 -14.91 -15.19
C VAL A 20 12.54 -16.08 -14.71
N GLN A 21 11.48 -15.77 -13.96
CA GLN A 21 10.53 -16.72 -13.38
C GLN A 21 9.62 -17.30 -14.47
N ALA A 22 10.21 -18.00 -15.44
CA ALA A 22 9.43 -18.78 -16.39
C ALA A 22 9.36 -20.21 -15.88
N ASP A 23 8.14 -20.66 -15.58
CA ASP A 23 7.87 -22.07 -15.35
C ASP A 23 8.24 -22.87 -16.60
N ASP A 24 8.87 -24.02 -16.42
CA ASP A 24 9.18 -24.91 -17.52
C ASP A 24 7.95 -25.71 -17.97
N LEU A 25 8.09 -26.42 -19.10
CA LEU A 25 6.99 -27.22 -19.65
C LEU A 25 6.53 -28.32 -18.67
N ASP A 26 7.44 -28.88 -17.88
CA ASP A 26 7.12 -29.95 -16.94
C ASP A 26 6.25 -29.41 -15.80
N PHE A 27 6.60 -28.24 -15.24
CA PHE A 27 5.78 -27.54 -14.26
C PHE A 27 4.41 -27.22 -14.83
N TYR A 28 4.35 -26.66 -16.04
CA TYR A 28 3.10 -26.34 -16.72
C TYR A 28 2.18 -27.57 -16.85
N LEU A 29 2.72 -28.69 -17.34
CA LEU A 29 1.96 -29.93 -17.49
C LEU A 29 1.51 -30.51 -16.14
N ALA A 30 2.37 -30.48 -15.12
CA ALA A 30 2.05 -30.96 -13.77
C ALA A 30 0.96 -30.11 -13.10
N TYR A 31 1.05 -28.79 -13.24
CA TYR A 31 0.06 -27.83 -12.78
C TYR A 31 -1.32 -28.11 -13.41
N HIS A 32 -1.37 -28.21 -14.73
CA HIS A 32 -2.62 -28.50 -15.45
C HIS A 32 -3.18 -29.89 -15.13
N ALA A 33 -2.34 -30.90 -14.98
CA ALA A 33 -2.77 -32.23 -14.55
C ALA A 33 -3.42 -32.17 -13.15
N THR A 34 -2.85 -31.38 -12.23
CA THR A 34 -3.40 -31.17 -10.88
C THR A 34 -4.78 -30.52 -10.95
N MET A 35 -4.97 -29.48 -11.77
CA MET A 35 -6.28 -28.83 -11.97
C MET A 35 -7.34 -29.79 -12.51
N VAL A 36 -6.97 -30.64 -13.47
CA VAL A 36 -7.88 -31.67 -14.01
C VAL A 36 -8.28 -32.68 -12.95
N VAL A 37 -7.32 -33.12 -12.12
CA VAL A 37 -7.61 -34.06 -11.01
C VAL A 37 -8.49 -33.41 -9.96
N ALA A 38 -8.22 -32.16 -9.58
CA ALA A 38 -9.03 -31.40 -8.63
C ALA A 38 -10.50 -31.30 -9.11
N GLY A 39 -10.72 -30.94 -10.38
CA GLY A 39 -12.07 -30.91 -10.96
C GLY A 39 -12.78 -32.26 -10.91
N LYS A 40 -12.09 -33.35 -11.28
CA LYS A 40 -12.65 -34.72 -11.22
C LYS A 40 -12.97 -35.18 -9.80
N LEU A 41 -12.22 -34.72 -8.80
CA LEU A 41 -12.48 -35.04 -7.39
C LEU A 41 -13.73 -34.30 -6.88
N LEU A 42 -13.91 -33.04 -7.24
CA LEU A 42 -15.09 -32.24 -6.85
C LEU A 42 -16.41 -32.80 -7.38
N GLU A 43 -16.39 -33.46 -8.55
CA GLU A 43 -17.57 -34.16 -9.08
C GLU A 43 -18.01 -35.35 -8.20
N ARG A 44 -17.10 -35.89 -7.37
CA ARG A 44 -17.30 -37.16 -6.65
C ARG A 44 -17.30 -37.01 -5.13
N LEU A 45 -16.61 -36.00 -4.62
CA LEU A 45 -16.38 -35.79 -3.19
C LEU A 45 -16.69 -34.33 -2.85
N PRO A 46 -17.40 -34.07 -1.74
CA PRO A 46 -17.55 -32.72 -1.23
C PRO A 46 -16.17 -32.16 -0.85
N ALA A 47 -15.99 -30.85 -1.04
CA ALA A 47 -14.82 -30.16 -0.54
C ALA A 47 -14.73 -30.31 0.98
N TYR A 48 -13.51 -30.48 1.51
CA TYR A 48 -13.31 -30.51 2.94
C TYR A 48 -13.51 -29.12 3.52
N GLU A 49 -14.35 -29.02 4.55
CA GLU A 49 -14.52 -27.84 5.38
C GLU A 49 -14.17 -28.23 6.82
N ASN A 50 -13.35 -27.44 7.50
CA ASN A 50 -12.95 -27.72 8.87
C ASN A 50 -14.16 -27.50 9.80
N PRO A 51 -14.72 -28.56 10.44
CA PRO A 51 -15.92 -28.42 11.25
C PRO A 51 -15.66 -27.78 12.61
N THR A 52 -14.40 -27.68 13.04
CA THR A 52 -14.00 -27.18 14.36
C THR A 52 -13.46 -25.76 14.34
N ASP A 53 -13.08 -25.25 13.17
CA ASP A 53 -12.62 -23.89 12.99
C ASP A 53 -13.19 -23.31 11.70
N PRO A 54 -14.42 -22.76 11.75
CA PRO A 54 -15.05 -22.10 10.61
C PRO A 54 -14.29 -20.85 10.13
N LEU A 55 -13.30 -20.38 10.88
CA LEU A 55 -12.45 -19.23 10.55
C LEU A 55 -11.11 -19.65 9.90
N ASP A 56 -10.82 -20.95 9.82
CA ASP A 56 -9.63 -21.50 9.13
C ASP A 56 -9.83 -21.47 7.60
N ASP A 57 -10.01 -20.27 7.04
CA ASP A 57 -10.27 -20.06 5.61
C ASP A 57 -9.07 -20.50 4.76
N TYR A 58 -7.84 -20.39 5.29
CA TYR A 58 -6.59 -20.76 4.61
C TYR A 58 -6.47 -22.22 4.17
N ARG A 59 -7.33 -23.11 4.70
CA ARG A 59 -7.34 -24.54 4.35
C ARG A 59 -8.57 -24.98 3.57
N THR A 60 -9.42 -24.02 3.20
CA THR A 60 -10.61 -24.31 2.39
C THR A 60 -10.20 -24.52 0.93
N TYR A 61 -11.00 -25.32 0.22
CA TYR A 61 -10.87 -25.43 -1.23
C TYR A 61 -11.00 -24.05 -1.92
N SER A 62 -11.87 -23.19 -1.39
CA SER A 62 -12.09 -21.84 -1.90
C SER A 62 -10.85 -20.95 -1.77
N SER A 63 -10.15 -21.00 -0.64
CA SER A 63 -8.87 -20.29 -0.46
C SER A 63 -7.80 -20.85 -1.41
N TRP A 64 -7.62 -22.18 -1.45
CA TRP A 64 -6.67 -22.80 -2.37
C TRP A 64 -6.94 -22.40 -3.83
N LEU A 65 -8.20 -22.45 -4.27
CA LEU A 65 -8.60 -22.07 -5.63
C LEU A 65 -8.40 -20.57 -5.86
N GLY A 66 -8.67 -19.73 -4.85
CA GLY A 66 -8.43 -18.30 -4.87
C GLY A 66 -6.99 -17.95 -5.21
N ASP A 67 -6.02 -18.67 -4.63
CA ASP A 67 -4.59 -18.50 -4.91
C ASP A 67 -4.21 -18.86 -6.36
N GLN A 68 -5.04 -19.67 -7.03
CA GLN A 68 -4.84 -20.05 -8.44
C GLN A 68 -5.50 -19.07 -9.43
N MET A 69 -6.32 -18.15 -8.93
CA MET A 69 -6.95 -17.10 -9.74
C MET A 69 -6.06 -15.87 -9.79
N LEU A 70 -6.34 -14.95 -10.73
CA LEU A 70 -5.69 -13.64 -10.71
C LEU A 70 -6.00 -12.91 -9.39
N VAL A 71 -5.04 -12.11 -8.91
CA VAL A 71 -5.18 -11.26 -7.72
C VAL A 71 -6.42 -10.37 -7.87
N ARG A 72 -6.68 -9.91 -9.09
CA ARG A 72 -7.83 -9.07 -9.43
C ARG A 72 -9.04 -9.92 -9.83
N SER A 73 -10.18 -9.63 -9.24
CA SER A 73 -11.45 -10.28 -9.56
C SER A 73 -12.07 -9.80 -10.88
N ASP A 74 -11.55 -8.74 -11.50
CA ASP A 74 -12.03 -8.18 -12.76
C ASP A 74 -11.44 -8.83 -14.01
N GLY A 75 -10.54 -9.81 -13.84
CA GLY A 75 -9.94 -10.58 -14.93
C GLY A 75 -8.74 -9.92 -15.62
N TYR A 76 -8.31 -8.75 -15.14
CA TYR A 76 -7.10 -8.09 -15.60
C TYR A 76 -5.88 -8.55 -14.78
N TRP A 77 -4.68 -8.39 -15.36
CA TRP A 77 -3.45 -8.65 -14.64
C TRP A 77 -3.15 -7.53 -13.65
N LEU A 78 -2.37 -7.83 -12.63
CA LEU A 78 -1.90 -6.84 -11.66
C LEU A 78 -1.12 -5.72 -12.37
N PHE A 79 -0.27 -6.09 -13.34
CA PHE A 79 0.46 -5.17 -14.20
C PHE A 79 -0.40 -4.11 -14.89
N ASP A 80 -1.64 -4.47 -15.25
CA ASP A 80 -2.58 -3.58 -15.93
C ASP A 80 -3.04 -2.42 -15.02
N ARG A 81 -2.73 -2.44 -13.71
CA ARG A 81 -2.99 -1.31 -12.79
C ARG A 81 -1.91 -0.24 -12.82
N ARG A 82 -0.80 -0.41 -13.54
CA ARG A 82 0.32 0.50 -13.41
C ARG A 82 -0.03 1.89 -13.89
N ASP A 83 0.11 2.84 -12.98
CA ASP A 83 0.10 4.26 -13.26
C ASP A 83 1.54 4.77 -13.47
N PRO A 84 1.69 5.93 -14.12
CA PRO A 84 2.95 6.66 -14.10
C PRO A 84 3.34 6.98 -12.65
N TRP A 85 4.62 6.85 -12.33
CA TRP A 85 5.11 7.29 -11.02
C TRP A 85 5.12 8.82 -10.94
N PRO A 86 4.91 9.41 -9.75
CA PRO A 86 5.06 10.84 -9.54
C PRO A 86 6.53 11.25 -9.63
N VAL A 87 6.81 12.38 -10.28
CA VAL A 87 8.16 12.96 -10.37
C VAL A 87 8.27 14.14 -9.44
N TYR A 88 9.25 14.12 -8.54
CA TYR A 88 9.55 15.21 -7.61
C TYR A 88 10.90 15.83 -7.97
N GLU A 89 10.89 17.07 -8.47
CA GLU A 89 12.09 17.75 -8.97
C GLU A 89 13.02 18.26 -7.85
N ASP A 90 12.51 18.39 -6.62
CA ASP A 90 13.20 19.04 -5.50
C ASP A 90 14.23 18.14 -4.79
N ILE A 91 14.35 16.87 -5.18
CA ILE A 91 15.27 15.92 -4.54
C ILE A 91 16.61 15.90 -5.27
N ASP A 92 17.66 16.40 -4.62
CA ASP A 92 19.02 16.32 -5.14
C ASP A 92 19.62 14.91 -4.93
N TRP A 93 19.22 13.97 -5.78
CA TRP A 93 19.79 12.62 -5.82
C TRP A 93 21.27 12.61 -6.20
N ALA A 94 21.80 13.71 -6.73
CA ALA A 94 23.18 13.85 -7.19
C ALA A 94 24.13 14.47 -6.16
N ALA A 95 23.67 14.71 -4.92
CA ALA A 95 24.51 15.23 -3.84
C ALA A 95 25.83 14.45 -3.72
N GLU A 96 26.96 15.15 -3.58
CA GLU A 96 28.30 14.53 -3.61
C GLU A 96 28.53 13.54 -2.45
N LYS A 97 27.96 13.84 -1.28
CA LYS A 97 28.09 13.03 -0.06
C LYS A 97 26.75 12.55 0.42
N ASP A 98 26.74 11.35 0.99
CA ASP A 98 25.52 10.78 1.56
C ASP A 98 25.06 11.52 2.80
N GLU A 99 25.98 11.99 3.63
CA GLU A 99 25.64 12.74 4.84
C GLU A 99 24.90 14.04 4.49
N ASP A 100 25.29 14.69 3.41
CA ASP A 100 24.65 15.91 2.91
C ASP A 100 23.24 15.59 2.36
N TRP A 101 23.10 14.48 1.63
CA TRP A 101 21.79 14.00 1.14
C TRP A 101 20.84 13.61 2.27
N LEU A 102 21.35 12.92 3.29
CA LEU A 102 20.62 12.55 4.50
C LEU A 102 20.18 13.80 5.28
N ALA A 103 21.06 14.79 5.44
CA ALA A 103 20.77 16.03 6.15
C ALA A 103 19.80 16.96 5.41
N SER A 104 19.75 16.89 4.07
CA SER A 104 18.90 17.78 3.27
C SER A 104 17.41 17.52 3.42
N ILE A 105 17.00 16.40 4.04
CA ILE A 105 15.59 16.13 4.38
C ILE A 105 14.98 17.25 5.24
N LYS A 106 15.76 17.95 6.06
CA LYS A 106 15.26 19.05 6.89
C LYS A 106 14.77 20.24 6.06
N ASN A 107 15.40 20.46 4.92
CA ASN A 107 15.07 21.53 3.97
C ASN A 107 14.12 21.05 2.87
N TYR A 108 13.72 19.77 2.93
CA TYR A 108 12.80 19.19 1.97
C TYR A 108 11.40 19.73 2.21
N ASP A 109 10.83 20.38 1.20
CA ASP A 109 9.44 20.79 1.23
C ASP A 109 8.57 19.54 1.07
N VAL A 110 7.87 19.14 2.13
CA VAL A 110 6.99 17.96 2.07
C VAL A 110 5.60 18.31 1.53
N GLN A 111 5.30 19.59 1.31
CA GLN A 111 3.98 20.02 0.84
C GLN A 111 3.67 19.47 -0.55
N HIS A 112 4.65 19.37 -1.46
CA HIS A 112 4.41 18.82 -2.80
C HIS A 112 4.06 17.32 -2.78
N LEU A 113 4.42 16.59 -1.72
CA LEU A 113 4.04 15.20 -1.54
C LEU A 113 2.56 15.06 -1.18
N VAL A 114 2.02 16.03 -0.43
CA VAL A 114 0.62 16.08 -0.02
C VAL A 114 -0.24 16.76 -1.06
N PHE A 115 0.27 17.79 -1.72
CA PHE A 115 -0.46 18.65 -2.62
C PHE A 115 0.16 18.56 -4.02
N PRO A 116 0.03 17.41 -4.72
CA PRO A 116 0.61 17.23 -6.04
C PRO A 116 0.02 18.18 -7.10
N SER A 117 -1.16 18.75 -6.84
CA SER A 117 -1.73 19.84 -7.64
C SER A 117 -2.66 20.71 -6.78
N PRO A 118 -3.09 21.89 -7.27
CA PRO A 118 -4.06 22.71 -6.56
C PRO A 118 -5.37 22.00 -6.26
N GLU A 119 -5.77 21.00 -7.05
CA GLU A 119 -7.05 20.30 -6.90
C GLU A 119 -6.93 18.99 -6.10
N LYS A 120 -5.75 18.37 -6.09
CA LYS A 120 -5.55 17.03 -5.54
C LYS A 120 -4.74 17.07 -4.25
N VAL A 121 -5.15 16.25 -3.30
CA VAL A 121 -4.49 16.04 -2.01
C VAL A 121 -4.21 14.55 -1.85
N ALA A 122 -2.96 14.16 -1.61
CA ALA A 122 -2.65 12.81 -1.15
C ALA A 122 -3.13 12.65 0.29
N ILE A 123 -4.00 11.68 0.51
CA ILE A 123 -4.67 11.44 1.80
C ILE A 123 -4.23 10.13 2.45
N TRP A 124 -3.61 9.27 1.65
CA TRP A 124 -3.08 7.99 2.08
C TRP A 124 -2.06 7.51 1.07
N GLY A 125 -1.08 6.73 1.50
CA GLY A 125 -0.17 6.05 0.60
C GLY A 125 1.16 5.73 1.23
N TYR A 126 1.91 4.87 0.54
CA TYR A 126 3.27 4.51 0.88
C TYR A 126 4.05 4.31 -0.40
N TRP A 127 5.18 5.00 -0.54
CA TRP A 127 6.06 4.81 -1.68
C TRP A 127 7.52 4.96 -1.33
N THR A 128 8.33 4.31 -2.14
CA THR A 128 9.78 4.26 -2.01
C THR A 128 10.43 4.66 -3.32
N GLU A 129 11.38 5.57 -3.23
CA GLU A 129 12.24 5.99 -4.34
C GLU A 129 13.68 5.61 -4.00
N ARG A 130 14.36 4.96 -4.94
CA ARG A 130 15.74 4.50 -4.78
C ARG A 130 16.58 5.03 -5.93
N TYR A 131 17.75 5.56 -5.60
CA TYR A 131 18.79 5.88 -6.57
C TYR A 131 20.13 5.35 -6.06
N ASP A 132 20.69 4.37 -6.77
CA ASP A 132 21.88 3.63 -6.33
C ASP A 132 21.70 3.07 -4.91
N ARG A 133 22.45 3.57 -3.92
CA ARG A 133 22.35 3.18 -2.51
C ARG A 133 21.45 4.10 -1.67
N ARG A 134 20.92 5.18 -2.24
CA ARG A 134 20.05 6.14 -1.54
C ARG A 134 18.61 5.69 -1.67
N GLU A 135 17.88 5.75 -0.58
CA GLU A 135 16.47 5.41 -0.55
C GLU A 135 15.66 6.40 0.28
N GLN A 136 14.63 6.96 -0.32
CA GLN A 136 13.62 7.78 0.34
C GLN A 136 12.32 6.99 0.42
N THR A 137 11.75 6.91 1.62
CA THR A 137 10.41 6.38 1.83
C THR A 137 9.50 7.52 2.25
N VAL A 138 8.30 7.56 1.68
CA VAL A 138 7.24 8.50 2.04
C VAL A 138 6.02 7.73 2.47
N MET A 139 5.41 8.16 3.57
CA MET A 139 4.11 7.71 4.01
C MET A 139 3.20 8.91 4.18
N VAL A 140 1.99 8.80 3.66
CA VAL A 140 0.90 9.74 3.91
C VAL A 140 -0.24 9.01 4.59
N ARG A 141 -0.81 9.58 5.64
CA ARG A 141 -1.98 9.04 6.35
C ARG A 141 -2.96 10.16 6.66
N SER A 142 -4.23 9.81 6.79
CA SER A 142 -5.26 10.77 7.20
C SER A 142 -6.31 10.13 8.10
N ALA A 143 -6.81 10.92 9.04
CA ALA A 143 -7.89 10.52 9.93
C ALA A 143 -8.85 11.68 10.21
N LEU A 144 -10.09 11.34 10.53
CA LEU A 144 -11.12 12.29 10.97
C LEU A 144 -10.96 12.54 12.46
N VAL A 145 -10.93 13.82 12.85
CA VAL A 145 -10.70 14.24 14.24
C VAL A 145 -11.79 15.21 14.69
N SER A 146 -12.13 15.18 15.98
CA SER A 146 -12.95 16.24 16.58
C SER A 146 -12.30 17.61 16.36
N PRO A 147 -13.01 18.61 15.78
CA PRO A 147 -12.41 19.91 15.44
C PRO A 147 -11.75 20.61 16.63
N SER A 148 -12.40 20.56 17.80
CA SER A 148 -11.87 21.17 19.04
C SER A 148 -10.55 20.56 19.52
N ASN A 149 -10.18 19.37 19.03
CA ASN A 149 -9.07 18.57 19.54
C ASN A 149 -7.98 18.32 18.48
N ALA A 150 -8.17 18.71 17.22
CA ALA A 150 -7.21 18.46 16.15
C ALA A 150 -5.84 19.07 16.46
N ASP A 151 -5.83 20.33 16.88
CA ASP A 151 -4.67 21.06 17.38
C ASP A 151 -3.95 20.36 18.55
N ALA A 152 -4.74 19.86 19.51
CA ALA A 152 -4.20 19.19 20.69
C ALA A 152 -3.58 17.84 20.33
N LEU A 153 -4.21 17.10 19.41
CA LEU A 153 -3.70 15.85 18.87
C LEU A 153 -2.35 16.10 18.19
N VAL A 154 -2.28 17.02 17.22
CA VAL A 154 -1.05 17.32 16.46
C VAL A 154 0.10 17.69 17.40
N ARG A 155 -0.15 18.51 18.43
CA ARG A 155 0.86 18.84 19.44
C ARG A 155 1.31 17.65 20.28
N ALA A 156 0.40 16.74 20.64
CA ALA A 156 0.71 15.57 21.45
C ALA A 156 1.55 14.54 20.67
N VAL A 157 1.27 14.38 19.37
CA VAL A 157 1.93 13.37 18.52
C VAL A 157 3.16 13.91 17.78
N GLY A 158 3.28 15.23 17.64
CA GLY A 158 4.37 15.88 16.89
C GLY A 158 5.78 15.52 17.38
N ASP A 159 5.94 15.29 18.69
CA ASP A 159 7.22 14.93 19.31
C ASP A 159 7.43 13.41 19.46
N GLN A 160 6.43 12.59 19.13
CA GLN A 160 6.53 11.13 19.20
C GLN A 160 7.28 10.58 17.97
N GLY A 161 8.00 9.48 18.15
CA GLY A 161 8.56 8.74 17.03
C GLY A 161 7.44 8.26 16.11
N HIS A 162 7.68 8.23 14.80
CA HIS A 162 6.72 7.68 13.84
C HIS A 162 6.31 6.24 14.17
N TYR A 163 7.23 5.45 14.74
CA TYR A 163 6.97 4.08 15.17
C TYR A 163 6.15 3.97 16.46
N ASP A 164 5.95 5.08 17.18
CA ASP A 164 5.18 5.12 18.44
C ASP A 164 3.71 5.51 18.21
N PHE A 165 3.42 6.28 17.16
CA PHE A 165 2.06 6.71 16.82
C PHE A 165 1.92 6.95 15.31
N VAL A 166 0.86 6.40 14.72
CA VAL A 166 0.46 6.61 13.32
C VAL A 166 -1.04 6.86 13.28
N LEU A 167 -1.50 7.72 12.36
CA LEU A 167 -2.94 7.90 12.15
C LEU A 167 -3.62 6.59 11.67
N PRO A 168 -4.75 6.20 12.28
CA PRO A 168 -5.37 4.91 12.03
C PRO A 168 -6.03 4.82 10.64
N SER A 169 -6.03 3.61 10.08
CA SER A 169 -6.97 3.25 9.01
C SER A 169 -8.35 2.99 9.59
N PHE A 170 -9.36 2.85 8.73
CA PHE A 170 -10.70 2.49 9.17
C PHE A 170 -10.68 1.18 9.98
N GLU A 171 -11.32 1.20 11.15
CA GLU A 171 -11.40 0.08 12.11
C GLU A 171 -10.02 -0.41 12.62
N ASP A 172 -9.00 0.43 12.56
CA ASP A 172 -7.72 0.13 13.17
C ASP A 172 -7.78 0.25 14.71
N PHE A 173 -6.92 -0.49 15.40
CA PHE A 173 -6.84 -0.49 16.86
C PHE A 173 -6.49 0.90 17.44
N GLY A 174 -5.85 1.76 16.64
CA GLY A 174 -5.50 3.13 17.02
C GLY A 174 -6.68 4.12 16.99
N GLU A 175 -7.89 3.72 16.58
CA GLU A 175 -9.06 4.60 16.62
C GLU A 175 -9.50 4.93 18.06
N ILE A 176 -10.01 6.15 18.23
CA ILE A 176 -10.55 6.63 19.51
C ILE A 176 -11.95 7.17 19.22
N ASP A 177 -12.94 6.70 19.97
CA ASP A 177 -14.31 7.23 19.96
C ASP A 177 -14.83 7.35 21.40
N GLU A 178 -14.26 8.29 22.15
CA GLU A 178 -14.55 8.52 23.56
C GLU A 178 -15.04 9.96 23.81
N GLY A 179 -16.35 10.15 23.73
CA GLY A 179 -17.01 11.42 24.04
C GLY A 179 -16.59 12.54 23.10
N GLN A 180 -15.78 13.48 23.58
CA GLN A 180 -15.28 14.59 22.75
C GLN A 180 -14.01 14.22 21.98
N PHE A 181 -13.32 13.14 22.36
CA PHE A 181 -12.12 12.67 21.71
C PHE A 181 -12.49 11.66 20.62
N VAL A 182 -12.44 12.11 19.37
CA VAL A 182 -12.64 11.25 18.21
C VAL A 182 -11.43 11.33 17.32
N LEU A 183 -10.88 10.17 16.99
CA LEU A 183 -9.85 9.91 15.99
C LEU A 183 -10.31 8.67 15.23
N LYS A 184 -10.85 8.85 14.03
CA LYS A 184 -11.44 7.77 13.24
C LYS A 184 -10.74 7.66 11.90
N GLY A 185 -10.33 6.46 11.54
CA GLY A 185 -9.87 6.16 10.19
C GLY A 185 -11.04 6.15 9.21
N TRP A 186 -10.73 6.39 7.94
CA TRP A 186 -11.75 6.46 6.88
C TRP A 186 -11.27 5.90 5.54
N VAL A 187 -10.01 5.47 5.49
CA VAL A 187 -9.38 4.77 4.37
C VAL A 187 -9.24 3.30 4.77
N THR A 188 -9.49 2.41 3.82
CA THR A 188 -9.35 0.95 3.97
C THR A 188 -8.63 0.38 2.75
N GLU A 189 -8.16 -0.85 2.86
CA GLU A 189 -7.52 -1.57 1.75
C GLU A 189 -8.53 -2.54 1.11
N GLU A 190 -8.72 -2.44 -0.21
CA GLU A 190 -9.50 -3.40 -1.00
C GLU A 190 -8.58 -4.25 -1.88
N GLY A 191 -8.87 -5.55 -1.98
CA GLY A 191 -8.15 -6.47 -2.85
C GLY A 191 -7.82 -7.81 -2.18
N ARG A 192 -7.16 -8.68 -2.92
CA ARG A 192 -6.69 -9.98 -2.43
C ARG A 192 -5.22 -9.92 -2.08
N HIS A 193 -4.83 -10.74 -1.10
CA HIS A 193 -3.44 -10.89 -0.70
C HIS A 193 -2.61 -11.68 -1.71
N ASP A 194 -3.24 -12.60 -2.44
CA ASP A 194 -2.55 -13.55 -3.29
C ASP A 194 -3.37 -13.84 -4.56
N GLY A 195 -2.66 -14.38 -5.54
CA GLY A 195 -3.18 -14.75 -6.85
C GLY A 195 -2.04 -15.17 -7.78
N LEU A 196 -2.38 -15.77 -8.90
CA LEU A 196 -1.44 -16.36 -9.85
C LEU A 196 -0.41 -15.35 -10.39
N ASP A 197 -0.85 -14.12 -10.64
CA ASP A 197 -0.06 -13.00 -11.15
C ASP A 197 0.63 -12.19 -10.06
N ALA A 198 0.56 -12.62 -8.79
CA ALA A 198 1.30 -11.98 -7.69
C ALA A 198 2.83 -12.08 -7.84
N ASN A 199 3.30 -13.07 -8.60
CA ASN A 199 4.72 -13.22 -8.95
C ASN A 199 4.97 -12.87 -10.42
N ASP A 200 4.07 -12.13 -11.08
CA ASP A 200 4.33 -11.67 -12.44
C ASP A 200 5.57 -10.74 -12.44
N PRO A 201 6.66 -11.08 -13.15
CA PRO A 201 7.85 -10.24 -13.22
C PRO A 201 7.53 -8.83 -13.74
N TRP A 202 6.48 -8.71 -14.57
CA TRP A 202 6.05 -7.43 -15.05
C TRP A 202 5.40 -6.62 -13.94
N ALA A 203 4.61 -7.22 -13.05
CA ALA A 203 3.96 -6.52 -11.93
C ALA A 203 4.97 -6.02 -10.88
N ALA A 204 6.16 -6.64 -10.79
CA ALA A 204 7.25 -6.19 -9.93
C ALA A 204 6.82 -6.03 -8.45
N GLU A 205 7.09 -4.88 -7.83
CA GLU A 205 6.68 -4.56 -6.44
C GLU A 205 5.30 -3.87 -6.38
N MET A 206 4.45 -3.98 -7.40
CA MET A 206 3.12 -3.36 -7.37
C MET A 206 2.26 -3.91 -6.23
N SER A 207 1.55 -3.02 -5.55
CA SER A 207 0.64 -3.41 -4.48
C SER A 207 -0.53 -4.24 -5.01
N LYS A 208 -0.80 -5.35 -4.33
CA LYS A 208 -1.90 -6.28 -4.65
C LYS A 208 -3.25 -5.75 -4.17
N ARG A 209 -3.22 -4.96 -3.09
CA ARG A 209 -4.37 -4.26 -2.51
C ARG A 209 -4.25 -2.78 -2.87
N VAL A 210 -5.38 -2.09 -2.84
CA VAL A 210 -5.44 -0.67 -3.14
C VAL A 210 -6.12 0.05 -1.98
N ASP A 211 -5.52 1.14 -1.56
CA ASP A 211 -6.16 2.03 -0.60
C ASP A 211 -7.33 2.76 -1.24
N VAL A 212 -8.46 2.74 -0.54
CA VAL A 212 -9.72 3.33 -0.98
C VAL A 212 -10.43 4.04 0.17
N PRO A 213 -11.25 5.07 -0.09
CA PRO A 213 -12.16 5.59 0.93
C PRO A 213 -13.16 4.50 1.31
N GLN A 214 -13.42 4.32 2.60
CA GLN A 214 -14.35 3.30 3.06
C GLN A 214 -15.80 3.60 2.58
N GLU A 215 -16.60 2.54 2.39
CA GLU A 215 -17.95 2.58 1.79
C GLU A 215 -18.88 3.63 2.37
N GLU A 216 -18.94 3.78 3.70
CA GLU A 216 -19.79 4.76 4.39
C GLU A 216 -19.47 6.20 3.95
N PHE A 217 -18.20 6.50 3.71
CA PHE A 217 -17.75 7.82 3.26
C PHE A 217 -17.97 8.01 1.76
N ARG A 218 -17.79 6.96 0.96
CA ARG A 218 -18.15 6.97 -0.47
C ARG A 218 -19.64 7.25 -0.66
N ASP A 219 -20.50 6.63 0.15
CA ASP A 219 -21.94 6.81 0.10
C ASP A 219 -22.39 8.21 0.51
N LYS A 220 -21.82 8.76 1.59
CA LYS A 220 -22.05 10.17 2.00
C LYS A 220 -21.76 11.15 0.87
N LEU A 221 -20.70 10.90 0.10
CA LEU A 221 -20.28 11.72 -1.03
C LEU A 221 -20.97 11.35 -2.35
N ARG A 222 -21.80 10.30 -2.36
CA ARG A 222 -22.40 9.70 -3.56
C ARG A 222 -21.35 9.38 -4.63
N ALA A 223 -20.18 8.95 -4.17
CA ALA A 223 -19.01 8.68 -4.98
C ALA A 223 -19.09 7.24 -5.51
N LYS A 224 -19.36 7.09 -6.80
CA LYS A 224 -19.44 5.78 -7.45
C LYS A 224 -18.08 5.41 -8.03
N SER A 225 -17.72 4.14 -7.84
CA SER A 225 -16.53 3.56 -8.44
C SER A 225 -16.60 3.57 -9.97
N LYS A 226 -15.47 3.88 -10.59
CA LYS A 226 -15.17 3.89 -12.02
C LYS A 226 -13.76 3.34 -12.21
N ASP A 227 -13.40 3.10 -13.47
CA ASP A 227 -12.03 2.71 -13.84
C ASP A 227 -11.51 1.53 -13.01
N LEU A 228 -12.34 0.47 -12.93
CA LEU A 228 -12.01 -0.78 -12.24
C LEU A 228 -11.63 -0.62 -10.74
N GLY A 229 -12.32 0.27 -10.03
CA GLY A 229 -12.05 0.47 -8.60
C GLY A 229 -10.87 1.39 -8.32
N ARG A 230 -10.43 2.21 -9.29
CA ARG A 230 -9.33 3.15 -9.11
C ARG A 230 -9.75 4.60 -9.06
N LYS A 231 -10.96 4.92 -9.52
CA LYS A 231 -11.49 6.28 -9.49
C LYS A 231 -12.88 6.28 -8.91
N TRP A 232 -13.21 7.30 -8.13
CA TRP A 232 -14.55 7.50 -7.62
C TRP A 232 -15.01 8.89 -7.98
N GLY A 233 -16.23 8.99 -8.52
CA GLY A 233 -16.80 10.26 -8.92
C GLY A 233 -18.27 10.39 -8.58
N SER A 234 -18.72 11.63 -8.47
CA SER A 234 -20.11 11.99 -8.27
C SER A 234 -20.60 12.87 -9.42
N GLY A 235 -21.80 13.46 -9.28
CA GLY A 235 -22.28 14.48 -10.21
C GLY A 235 -21.41 15.74 -10.28
N LYS A 236 -20.50 15.93 -9.31
CA LYS A 236 -19.57 17.08 -9.23
C LYS A 236 -18.24 16.83 -9.96
N GLY A 237 -17.97 15.61 -10.42
CA GLY A 237 -16.69 15.23 -11.05
C GLY A 237 -16.01 14.06 -10.36
N GLU A 238 -14.71 13.89 -10.62
CA GLU A 238 -13.87 12.89 -9.96
C GLU A 238 -13.46 13.40 -8.57
N LEU A 239 -13.66 12.55 -7.56
CA LEU A 239 -13.47 12.86 -6.14
C LEU A 239 -12.24 12.15 -5.57
N PHE A 240 -11.95 10.93 -6.03
CA PHE A 240 -10.82 10.14 -5.53
C PHE A 240 -10.11 9.38 -6.66
N TRP A 241 -8.80 9.16 -6.49
CA TRP A 241 -7.94 8.39 -7.38
C TRP A 241 -6.99 7.51 -6.58
N SER A 242 -6.97 6.22 -6.85
CA SER A 242 -5.97 5.29 -6.35
C SER A 242 -4.94 5.06 -7.46
N GLU A 243 -3.69 5.41 -7.19
CA GLU A 243 -2.57 5.30 -8.11
C GLU A 243 -1.58 4.26 -7.58
N VAL A 244 -1.10 3.36 -8.44
CA VAL A 244 -0.11 2.31 -8.07
C VAL A 244 0.96 2.22 -9.14
N TRP A 245 2.23 2.20 -8.75
CA TRP A 245 3.36 2.08 -9.67
C TRP A 245 4.45 1.16 -9.12
N SER A 246 5.19 0.56 -10.04
CA SER A 246 6.44 -0.13 -9.75
C SER A 246 7.25 -0.27 -11.02
N GLU A 247 8.55 -0.03 -10.95
CA GLU A 247 9.48 -0.36 -12.03
C GLU A 247 9.86 -1.84 -11.99
N ALA A 248 9.69 -2.52 -13.14
CA ALA A 248 10.01 -3.94 -13.28
C ALA A 248 11.50 -4.23 -13.50
N GLU A 249 12.30 -3.22 -13.85
CA GLU A 249 13.71 -3.42 -14.17
C GLU A 249 14.60 -3.45 -12.92
N GLU A 250 14.90 -4.66 -12.47
CA GLU A 250 15.76 -4.92 -11.30
C GLU A 250 17.23 -4.47 -11.50
N GLN A 251 17.64 -4.01 -12.69
CA GLN A 251 19.01 -3.53 -12.97
C GLN A 251 19.10 -2.01 -13.12
N SER A 252 17.98 -1.30 -13.02
CA SER A 252 17.99 0.15 -13.07
C SER A 252 18.64 0.74 -11.81
N THR A 253 19.45 1.78 -12.01
CA THR A 253 20.03 2.61 -10.92
C THR A 253 18.92 3.37 -10.20
N TRP A 254 17.87 3.73 -10.91
CA TRP A 254 16.68 4.37 -10.39
C TRP A 254 15.60 3.31 -10.17
N ARG A 255 14.94 3.28 -9.02
CA ARG A 255 13.80 2.37 -8.82
C ARG A 255 12.74 3.06 -8.02
N GLN A 256 11.50 2.88 -8.43
CA GLN A 256 10.37 3.40 -7.69
C GLN A 256 9.26 2.37 -7.59
N SER A 257 8.64 2.33 -6.43
CA SER A 257 7.46 1.53 -6.18
C SER A 257 6.59 2.20 -5.13
N GLY A 258 5.30 1.97 -5.22
CA GLY A 258 4.37 2.42 -4.20
C GLY A 258 2.98 2.66 -4.73
N ASP A 259 2.18 3.23 -3.86
CA ASP A 259 0.80 3.56 -4.10
C ASP A 259 0.40 4.80 -3.31
N ARG A 260 -0.66 5.44 -3.79
CA ARG A 260 -1.32 6.53 -3.05
C ARG A 260 -2.77 6.65 -3.41
N LEU A 261 -3.55 7.10 -2.43
CA LEU A 261 -4.91 7.57 -2.60
C LEU A 261 -4.91 9.10 -2.60
N LEU A 262 -5.40 9.67 -3.69
CA LEU A 262 -5.62 11.10 -3.86
C LEU A 262 -7.10 11.42 -3.67
N ALA A 263 -7.38 12.56 -3.06
CA ALA A 263 -8.71 13.15 -2.97
C ALA A 263 -8.74 14.52 -3.64
N ASN A 264 -9.89 14.86 -4.22
CA ASN A 264 -10.17 16.21 -4.68
C ASN A 264 -10.42 17.08 -3.44
N ARG A 265 -9.94 18.33 -3.41
CA ARG A 265 -10.25 19.26 -2.31
C ARG A 265 -11.75 19.40 -2.04
N ILE A 266 -12.57 19.38 -3.08
CA ILE A 266 -14.04 19.41 -2.95
C ILE A 266 -14.55 18.18 -2.18
N ALA A 267 -13.95 17.01 -2.40
CA ALA A 267 -14.31 15.79 -1.69
C ALA A 267 -13.99 15.89 -0.20
N LEU A 268 -12.84 16.49 0.16
CA LEU A 268 -12.46 16.72 1.55
C LEU A 268 -13.38 17.73 2.24
N GLN A 269 -13.72 18.83 1.57
CA GLN A 269 -14.68 19.82 2.07
C GLN A 269 -16.07 19.20 2.31
N ASP A 270 -16.58 18.43 1.33
CA ASP A 270 -17.85 17.71 1.47
C ASP A 270 -17.79 16.67 2.61
N LEU A 271 -16.64 16.02 2.81
CA LEU A 271 -16.44 15.04 3.88
C LEU A 271 -16.45 15.72 5.26
N ILE A 272 -15.71 16.82 5.43
CA ILE A 272 -15.68 17.65 6.64
C ILE A 272 -17.10 18.14 6.96
N ALA A 273 -17.80 18.71 5.97
CA ALA A 273 -19.15 19.21 6.15
C ALA A 273 -20.16 18.11 6.52
N SER A 274 -20.07 16.93 5.90
CA SER A 274 -21.00 15.81 6.15
C SER A 274 -20.73 15.03 7.43
N THR A 275 -19.51 15.13 7.97
CA THR A 275 -19.11 14.46 9.22
C THR A 275 -19.09 15.41 10.42
N GLY A 276 -18.98 16.72 10.19
CA GLY A 276 -18.76 17.72 11.24
C GLY A 276 -17.39 17.57 11.92
N ARG A 277 -16.41 16.98 11.23
CA ARG A 277 -15.06 16.68 11.72
C ARG A 277 -14.01 17.46 10.93
N SER A 278 -12.83 17.65 11.53
CA SER A 278 -11.64 18.10 10.81
C SER A 278 -10.88 16.87 10.29
N ILE A 279 -10.05 17.05 9.27
CA ILE A 279 -9.14 15.99 8.81
C ILE A 279 -7.74 16.36 9.26
N VAL A 280 -7.03 15.43 9.88
CA VAL A 280 -5.60 15.55 10.11
C VAL A 280 -4.88 14.67 9.11
N LEU A 281 -3.92 15.25 8.40
CA LEU A 281 -3.00 14.58 7.48
C LEU A 281 -1.64 14.49 8.15
N GLU A 282 -1.02 13.33 8.05
CA GLU A 282 0.36 13.08 8.45
C GLU A 282 1.18 12.80 7.19
N VAL A 283 2.36 13.43 7.12
CA VAL A 283 3.40 13.07 6.16
C VAL A 283 4.62 12.67 6.93
N PHE A 284 5.17 11.51 6.57
CA PHE A 284 6.42 11.02 7.07
C PHE A 284 7.35 10.75 5.90
N VAL A 285 8.55 11.28 5.96
CA VAL A 285 9.62 11.04 4.99
C VAL A 285 10.82 10.51 5.76
N GLU A 286 11.36 9.37 5.34
CA GLU A 286 12.59 8.79 5.87
C GLU A 286 13.59 8.64 4.74
N ARG A 287 14.86 8.98 5.02
CA ARG A 287 15.97 8.71 4.11
C ARG A 287 16.95 7.73 4.73
N ARG A 288 17.37 6.74 3.94
CA ARG A 288 18.35 5.75 4.34
C ARG A 288 19.40 5.52 3.26
N ILE A 289 20.59 5.10 3.69
CA ILE A 289 21.63 4.59 2.81
C ILE A 289 21.69 3.07 2.95
N ASN A 290 21.37 2.38 1.87
CA ASN A 290 21.50 0.93 1.76
C ASN A 290 22.98 0.57 1.54
N ARG A 291 23.74 0.47 2.64
CA ARG A 291 25.14 0.03 2.62
C ARG A 291 25.23 -1.47 2.36
N ARG A 292 26.30 -1.92 1.69
CA ARG A 292 26.54 -3.35 1.46
C ARG A 292 26.94 -4.02 2.79
N GLU A 293 26.63 -5.31 2.95
CA GLU A 293 26.86 -6.09 4.18
C GLU A 293 28.31 -6.03 4.73
N TYR A 294 29.31 -5.81 3.87
CA TYR A 294 30.71 -5.67 4.30
C TYR A 294 31.05 -4.32 4.93
N GLU A 295 30.26 -3.28 4.66
CA GLU A 295 30.45 -1.92 5.20
C GLU A 295 29.75 -1.72 6.55
N SER A 296 28.70 -2.49 6.85
CA SER A 296 27.93 -2.38 8.10
C SER A 296 28.69 -2.82 9.34
N ALA A 297 29.80 -3.56 9.20
CA ALA A 297 30.58 -4.07 10.32
C ALA A 297 31.48 -3.01 11.00
N ILE A 298 31.69 -1.84 10.37
CA ILE A 298 32.68 -0.84 10.82
C ILE A 298 32.04 0.29 11.66
N GLU A 299 30.74 0.54 11.53
CA GLU A 299 30.05 1.63 12.24
C GLU A 299 28.85 1.10 13.05
N SER A 300 29.14 0.50 14.20
CA SER A 300 28.13 0.21 15.24
C SER A 300 27.93 1.44 16.13
N GLY A 301 27.40 2.52 15.56
CA GLY A 301 26.93 3.71 16.29
C GLY A 301 25.48 3.97 15.90
N GLY A 302 24.58 4.10 16.89
CA GLY A 302 23.12 4.06 16.73
C GLY A 302 22.60 4.77 15.47
N ASN A 303 22.13 3.97 14.52
CA ASN A 303 21.73 4.42 13.20
C ASN A 303 20.23 4.74 13.20
N THR A 304 19.84 5.88 13.76
CA THR A 304 18.48 6.41 13.52
C THR A 304 18.50 7.08 12.16
N ASN A 305 17.78 6.51 11.18
CA ASN A 305 17.63 7.13 9.87
C ASN A 305 17.04 8.54 10.04
N PRO A 306 17.57 9.55 9.34
CA PRO A 306 16.97 10.88 9.36
C PRO A 306 15.57 10.81 8.75
N PHE A 307 14.62 11.37 9.49
CA PHE A 307 13.24 11.49 9.04
C PHE A 307 12.75 12.93 9.22
N LYS A 308 11.70 13.26 8.48
CA LYS A 308 10.91 14.46 8.63
C LYS A 308 9.45 14.07 8.72
N ARG A 309 8.75 14.65 9.69
CA ARG A 309 7.33 14.41 9.93
C ARG A 309 6.62 15.75 10.01
N GLU A 310 5.53 15.90 9.26
CA GLU A 310 4.70 17.09 9.29
C GLU A 310 3.22 16.71 9.35
N PHE A 311 2.42 17.59 9.94
CA PHE A 311 0.98 17.43 10.05
C PHE A 311 0.27 18.62 9.43
N PHE A 312 -0.82 18.35 8.73
CA PHE A 312 -1.71 19.36 8.17
C PHE A 312 -3.11 19.14 8.73
N ILE A 313 -3.74 20.22 9.19
CA ILE A 313 -5.15 20.19 9.60
C ILE A 313 -5.94 20.79 8.44
N VAL A 314 -6.98 20.09 8.00
CA VAL A 314 -7.92 20.57 6.98
C VAL A 314 -9.27 20.79 7.66
N GLU A 315 -9.74 22.03 7.62
CA GLU A 315 -11.00 22.45 8.24
C GLU A 315 -11.95 23.12 7.25
N ASN A 316 -13.19 23.34 7.67
CA ASN A 316 -14.15 24.14 6.90
C ASN A 316 -13.75 25.62 6.96
N GLY A 317 -13.07 26.12 5.93
CA GLY A 317 -12.75 27.55 5.79
C GLY A 317 -11.34 27.86 5.26
N ASP A 318 -10.49 26.86 5.06
CA ASP A 318 -9.19 27.05 4.41
C ASP A 318 -9.37 27.05 2.88
N ASP A 319 -9.47 28.25 2.30
CA ASP A 319 -9.40 28.52 0.86
C ASP A 319 -7.95 28.44 0.33
#